data_AF-A0A960MUP8-F1
#
_entry.id   AF-A0A960MUP8-F1
#
_cell.length_a   1.000
_cell.length_b   1.000
_cell.length_c   1.000
_cell.angle_alpha   90.00
_cell.angle_beta   90.00
_cell.angle_gamma   90.00
#
_symmetry.space_group_name_H-M   'P 1'
#
loop_
_entity.id
_entity.type
_entity.pdbx_description
1 polymer ?
#
loop_
_entity_poly.entity_id
_entity_poly.type
_entity_poly.pdbx_seq_one_letter_code
_entity_poly.pdbx_strand_id
1 'polypeptide(L)'
;MPPDLRPNHAFGPSPEIDSGRMGDLSSSEPLPILFRDPWMVVVNKPAGQMVHPADNPSEGDQVTMKILRDQIGCPVFPIHRLDRPTTGALVFATDQAIAQSLHERFRSHLVTKVYWAVVEGHPKGDAWTCDEPIRKEPHSPSQAAHTDFRVLARLDESLALIEAIPKTGRHHQIRRHLLHAGHPIVGDYRYAGIERSDAWGERLGSGTRMFLHARSLRFAHPIHGEE
;
A
#
# COMPACT_ATOMS: atom_id res chain seq x y z
N MET A 1 42.51 22.66 67.05
CA MET A 1 41.15 23.25 67.10
C MET A 1 40.25 22.39 66.21
N PRO A 2 39.48 21.46 66.80
CA PRO A 2 38.26 20.89 66.20
C PRO A 2 37.14 21.97 66.27
N PRO A 3 35.86 21.77 65.88
CA PRO A 3 35.16 20.50 65.72
C PRO A 3 34.12 20.44 64.56
N ASP A 4 33.50 19.27 64.34
CA ASP A 4 32.03 19.05 64.48
C ASP A 4 31.18 19.48 63.25
N LEU A 5 30.12 18.81 62.80
CA LEU A 5 29.23 17.78 63.34
C LEU A 5 28.56 17.07 62.15
N ARG A 6 28.33 15.76 62.25
CA ARG A 6 27.13 15.16 61.63
C ARG A 6 25.95 15.39 62.58
N PRO A 7 24.73 15.55 62.06
CA PRO A 7 23.73 14.48 62.23
C PRO A 7 22.97 14.25 60.91
N ASN A 8 22.90 13.05 60.35
CA ASN A 8 21.96 11.98 60.68
C ASN A 8 20.50 12.46 60.82
N HIS A 9 19.68 12.32 59.79
CA HIS A 9 18.25 12.07 59.95
C HIS A 9 17.67 11.30 58.74
N ALA A 10 17.24 10.07 59.07
CA ALA A 10 16.08 9.35 58.56
C ALA A 10 15.94 9.11 57.05
N PHE A 11 16.20 7.86 56.65
CA PHE A 11 15.48 7.21 55.56
C PHE A 11 13.98 7.23 55.86
N GLY A 12 13.24 8.12 55.20
CA GLY A 12 11.79 8.03 55.06
C GLY A 12 11.43 7.13 53.87
N PRO A 13 10.28 6.43 53.92
CA PRO A 13 9.91 5.45 52.90
C PRO A 13 9.74 6.12 51.53
N SER A 14 10.28 5.45 50.51
CA SER A 14 10.03 5.77 49.10
C SER A 14 8.52 5.90 48.85
N PRO A 15 8.05 6.94 48.15
CA PRO A 15 6.67 6.99 47.75
C PRO A 15 6.42 5.84 46.75
N GLU A 16 5.52 4.95 47.14
CA GLU A 16 4.85 4.01 46.26
C GLU A 16 4.26 4.79 45.08
N ILE A 17 4.78 4.56 43.89
CA ILE A 17 4.14 5.06 42.67
C ILE A 17 3.01 4.08 42.37
N ASP A 18 1.82 4.53 42.74
CA ASP A 18 0.54 3.89 42.43
C ASP A 18 0.35 3.71 40.92
N SER A 19 -0.10 2.51 40.60
CA SER A 19 -0.63 2.03 39.35
C SER A 19 -1.60 3.00 38.67
N GLY A 20 -1.25 3.46 37.46
CA GLY A 20 -2.13 4.34 36.71
C GLY A 20 -1.79 4.44 35.23
N ARG A 21 -2.52 3.67 34.41
CA ARG A 21 -2.63 3.71 32.94
C ARG A 21 -1.49 3.07 32.15
N MET A 22 -1.66 1.75 31.98
CA MET A 22 -1.34 1.02 30.76
C MET A 22 -1.85 1.83 29.55
N GLY A 23 -0.93 2.47 28.84
CA GLY A 23 -1.21 3.22 27.62
C GLY A 23 -1.74 2.27 26.55
N ASP A 24 -2.94 2.58 26.10
CA ASP A 24 -3.73 2.00 25.02
C ASP A 24 -2.94 1.30 23.91
N LEU A 25 -3.28 0.03 23.67
CA LEU A 25 -2.74 -0.82 22.61
C LEU A 25 -3.17 -0.27 21.24
N SER A 26 -2.27 0.45 20.57
CA SER A 26 -2.27 0.77 19.14
C SER A 26 -3.65 0.93 18.47
N SER A 27 -4.36 2.01 18.76
CA SER A 27 -5.54 2.38 17.95
C SER A 27 -5.07 2.89 16.58
N SER A 28 -5.04 1.98 15.60
CA SER A 28 -4.81 2.35 14.20
C SER A 28 -5.91 3.28 13.72
N GLU A 29 -5.57 4.35 12.99
CA GLU A 29 -6.55 5.26 12.39
C GLU A 29 -7.55 4.49 11.49
N PRO A 30 -8.83 4.90 11.47
CA PRO A 30 -9.84 4.27 10.63
C PRO A 30 -9.52 4.47 9.15
N LEU A 31 -9.75 3.43 8.37
CA LEU A 31 -9.59 3.44 6.92
C LEU A 31 -10.73 4.22 6.25
N PRO A 32 -10.44 5.12 5.30
CA PRO A 32 -11.48 5.74 4.49
C PRO A 32 -12.20 4.69 3.65
N ILE A 33 -13.51 4.55 3.88
CA ILE A 33 -14.38 3.66 3.10
C ILE A 33 -14.85 4.42 1.85
N LEU A 34 -14.52 3.89 0.67
CA LEU A 34 -14.92 4.41 -0.63
C LEU A 34 -16.30 3.87 -1.06
N PHE A 35 -16.60 2.64 -0.67
CA PHE A 35 -17.86 1.96 -0.97
C PHE A 35 -18.11 0.87 0.08
N ARG A 36 -19.36 0.65 0.45
CA ARG A 36 -19.77 -0.44 1.34
C ARG A 36 -21.22 -0.82 1.09
N ASP A 37 -21.45 -2.12 1.00
CA ASP A 37 -22.77 -2.74 1.00
C ASP A 37 -22.73 -4.03 1.87
N PRO A 38 -23.79 -4.87 1.88
CA PRO A 38 -23.78 -6.11 2.64
C PRO A 38 -22.73 -7.15 2.21
N TRP A 39 -22.23 -7.09 0.98
CA TRP A 39 -21.40 -8.14 0.35
C TRP A 39 -19.92 -7.74 0.24
N MET A 40 -19.61 -6.45 0.13
CA MET A 40 -18.25 -5.98 -0.04
C MET A 40 -17.99 -4.59 0.55
N VAL A 41 -16.71 -4.33 0.80
CA VAL A 41 -16.20 -3.05 1.26
C VAL A 41 -14.99 -2.67 0.42
N VAL A 42 -14.95 -1.44 -0.06
CA VAL A 42 -13.81 -0.85 -0.75
C VAL A 42 -13.24 0.25 0.12
N VAL A 43 -11.94 0.19 0.40
CA VAL A 43 -11.22 1.20 1.18
C VAL A 43 -10.17 1.90 0.34
N ASN A 44 -9.81 3.12 0.76
CA ASN A 44 -8.59 3.78 0.30
C ASN A 44 -7.43 3.35 1.20
N LYS A 45 -6.66 2.34 0.77
CA LYS A 45 -5.51 1.84 1.53
C LYS A 45 -4.42 2.93 1.60
N PRO A 46 -3.93 3.31 2.78
CA PRO A 46 -2.80 4.22 2.90
C PRO A 46 -1.48 3.53 2.53
N ALA A 47 -0.43 4.33 2.30
CA ALA A 47 0.91 3.81 2.05
C ALA A 47 1.47 3.21 3.34
N GLY A 48 2.35 2.22 3.23
CA GLY A 48 3.03 1.62 4.38
C GLY A 48 2.27 0.47 5.05
N GLN A 49 0.97 0.32 4.79
CA GLN A 49 0.19 -0.80 5.32
C GLN A 49 0.25 -2.05 4.44
N MET A 50 0.36 -3.21 5.09
CA MET A 50 0.17 -4.51 4.45
C MET A 50 -1.31 -4.78 4.24
N VAL A 51 -1.66 -5.58 3.22
CA VAL A 51 -3.05 -5.98 2.98
C VAL A 51 -3.47 -7.07 3.95
N HIS A 52 -2.70 -8.16 4.01
CA HIS A 52 -2.86 -9.28 4.92
C HIS A 52 -1.57 -9.46 5.74
N PRO A 53 -1.61 -10.22 6.85
CA PRO A 53 -0.41 -10.49 7.65
C PRO A 53 0.68 -11.13 6.79
N ALA A 54 1.92 -10.68 6.95
CA ALA A 54 3.07 -11.37 6.40
C ALA A 54 3.31 -12.68 7.18
N ASP A 55 3.96 -13.65 6.53
CA ASP A 55 4.37 -14.90 7.20
C ASP A 55 5.29 -14.60 8.41
N ASN A 56 6.15 -13.59 8.28
CA ASN A 56 7.03 -13.09 9.33
C ASN A 56 6.75 -11.59 9.57
N PRO A 57 5.78 -11.23 10.43
CA PRO A 57 5.45 -9.83 10.70
C PRO A 57 6.55 -9.16 11.52
N SER A 58 6.82 -7.89 11.23
CA SER A 58 7.68 -7.04 12.05
C SER A 58 6.86 -6.31 13.11
N GLU A 59 7.51 -5.93 14.20
CA GLU A 59 6.88 -5.08 15.22
C GLU A 59 6.44 -3.74 14.59
N GLY A 60 5.22 -3.30 14.90
CA GLY A 60 4.63 -2.09 14.32
C GLY A 60 3.95 -2.25 12.95
N ASP A 61 3.91 -3.46 12.39
CA ASP A 61 3.25 -3.72 11.11
C ASP A 61 1.74 -3.49 11.15
N GLN A 62 1.28 -2.47 10.42
CA GLN A 62 -0.14 -2.20 10.22
C GLN A 62 -0.72 -3.06 9.08
N VAL A 63 -1.82 -3.75 9.38
CA VAL A 63 -2.50 -4.68 8.45
C VAL A 63 -3.90 -4.18 8.14
N THR A 64 -4.10 -3.70 6.91
CA THR A 64 -5.36 -3.13 6.40
C THR A 64 -6.57 -4.03 6.69
N MET A 65 -6.44 -5.35 6.46
CA MET A 65 -7.52 -6.31 6.74
C MET A 65 -7.93 -6.34 8.22
N LYS A 66 -6.98 -6.28 9.15
CA LYS A 66 -7.27 -6.28 10.59
C LYS A 66 -7.94 -4.98 11.00
N ILE A 67 -7.38 -3.85 10.56
CA ILE A 67 -7.91 -2.51 10.82
C ILE A 67 -9.35 -2.42 10.31
N LEU A 68 -9.61 -2.85 9.08
CA LEU A 68 -10.94 -2.82 8.49
C LEU A 68 -11.92 -3.71 9.24
N ARG A 69 -11.55 -4.97 9.53
CA ARG A 69 -12.37 -5.92 10.30
C ARG A 69 -12.81 -5.31 11.62
N ASP A 70 -11.86 -4.74 12.36
CA ASP A 70 -12.10 -4.17 13.68
C ASP A 70 -12.95 -2.89 13.58
N GLN A 71 -12.72 -2.07 12.55
CA GLN A 71 -13.52 -0.86 12.25
C GLN A 71 -14.98 -1.16 11.90
N ILE A 72 -15.28 -2.24 11.17
CA ILE A 72 -16.65 -2.54 10.72
C ILE A 72 -17.35 -3.61 11.57
N GLY A 73 -16.64 -4.27 12.47
CA GLY A 73 -17.18 -5.27 13.39
C GLY A 73 -17.59 -6.60 12.74
N CYS A 74 -17.09 -6.92 11.54
CA CYS A 74 -17.37 -8.19 10.88
C CYS A 74 -16.16 -8.75 10.11
N PRO A 75 -16.12 -10.06 9.81
CA PRO A 75 -15.08 -10.65 8.99
C PRO A 75 -14.97 -9.98 7.61
N VAL A 76 -13.74 -9.88 7.11
CA VAL A 76 -13.45 -9.41 5.76
C VAL A 76 -12.42 -10.30 5.08
N PHE A 77 -12.58 -10.47 3.77
CA PHE A 77 -11.76 -11.35 2.94
C PHE A 77 -11.11 -10.54 1.82
N PRO A 78 -9.76 -10.48 1.74
CA PRO A 78 -9.08 -9.69 0.71
C PRO A 78 -9.29 -10.29 -0.68
N ILE A 79 -9.73 -9.46 -1.63
CA ILE A 79 -10.00 -9.89 -3.01
C ILE A 79 -8.77 -9.77 -3.90
N HIS A 80 -7.98 -8.74 -3.67
CA HIS A 80 -6.70 -8.55 -4.33
C HIS A 80 -5.72 -7.91 -3.35
N ARG A 81 -4.52 -7.63 -3.83
CA ARG A 81 -3.49 -6.98 -3.03
C ARG A 81 -2.95 -5.75 -3.74
N LEU A 82 -2.52 -4.79 -2.94
CA LEU A 82 -1.65 -3.69 -3.32
C LEU A 82 -0.32 -3.89 -2.60
N ASP A 83 0.77 -3.43 -3.20
CA ASP A 83 2.07 -3.44 -2.51
C ASP A 83 2.00 -2.55 -1.26
N ARG A 84 2.84 -2.85 -0.27
CA ARG A 84 2.91 -2.07 0.98
C ARG A 84 2.98 -0.55 0.74
N PRO A 85 3.89 -0.02 -0.12
CA PRO A 85 3.96 1.42 -0.37
C PRO A 85 2.86 1.97 -1.30
N THR A 86 2.14 1.11 -2.03
CA THR A 86 1.07 1.54 -2.95
C THR A 86 -0.17 1.98 -2.18
N THR A 87 -0.82 3.05 -2.64
CA THR A 87 -2.07 3.56 -2.04
C THR A 87 -3.29 3.25 -2.90
N GLY A 88 -4.50 3.47 -2.40
CA GLY A 88 -5.71 3.53 -3.22
C GLY A 88 -6.70 2.39 -3.01
N ALA A 89 -7.59 2.23 -3.98
CA ALA A 89 -8.75 1.34 -3.89
C ALA A 89 -8.35 -0.13 -3.66
N LEU A 90 -8.86 -0.70 -2.56
CA LEU A 90 -8.68 -2.09 -2.19
C LEU A 90 -10.02 -2.70 -1.78
N VAL A 91 -10.40 -3.80 -2.43
CA VAL A 91 -11.69 -4.48 -2.21
C VAL A 91 -11.53 -5.64 -1.25
N PHE A 92 -12.49 -5.73 -0.32
CA PHE A 92 -12.71 -6.85 0.57
C PHE A 92 -14.15 -7.37 0.40
N ALA A 93 -14.35 -8.69 0.43
CA ALA A 93 -15.68 -9.28 0.62
C ALA A 93 -16.01 -9.39 2.11
N THR A 94 -17.29 -9.44 2.45
CA THR A 94 -17.78 -9.65 3.82
C THR A 94 -17.98 -11.14 4.17
N ASP A 95 -18.05 -12.01 3.16
CA ASP A 95 -18.12 -13.46 3.33
C ASP A 95 -17.32 -14.24 2.26
N GLN A 96 -17.16 -15.55 2.50
CA GLN A 96 -16.34 -16.43 1.66
C GLN A 96 -16.95 -16.72 0.28
N ALA A 97 -18.29 -16.77 0.15
CA ALA A 97 -18.96 -17.01 -1.12
C ALA A 97 -18.79 -15.81 -2.05
N ILE A 98 -18.93 -14.59 -1.52
CA ILE A 98 -18.66 -13.35 -2.26
C ILE A 98 -17.17 -13.27 -2.59
N ALA A 99 -16.28 -13.64 -1.67
CA ALA A 99 -14.84 -13.67 -1.93
C ALA A 99 -14.50 -14.55 -3.13
N GLN A 100 -15.06 -15.77 -3.18
CA GLN A 100 -14.85 -16.70 -4.29
C GLN A 100 -15.35 -16.13 -5.63
N SER A 101 -16.56 -15.53 -5.64
CA SER A 101 -17.13 -14.88 -6.84
C SER A 101 -16.25 -13.74 -7.35
N LEU A 102 -15.78 -12.87 -6.44
CA LEU A 102 -14.91 -11.75 -6.80
C LEU A 102 -13.51 -12.23 -7.24
N HIS A 103 -12.92 -13.23 -6.57
CA HIS A 103 -11.64 -13.82 -7.00
C HIS A 103 -11.72 -14.36 -8.43
N GLU A 104 -12.82 -15.02 -8.80
CA GLU A 104 -12.99 -15.54 -10.15
C GLU A 104 -13.04 -14.42 -11.19
N ARG A 105 -13.71 -13.31 -10.90
CA ARG A 105 -13.73 -12.12 -11.78
C ARG A 105 -12.33 -11.53 -11.97
N PHE A 106 -11.54 -11.44 -10.91
CA PHE A 106 -10.14 -10.98 -11.01
C PHE A 106 -9.27 -11.94 -11.82
N ARG A 107 -9.46 -13.26 -11.66
CA ARG A 107 -8.74 -14.31 -12.41
C ARG A 107 -9.12 -14.32 -13.88
N SER A 108 -10.39 -14.10 -14.19
CA SER A 108 -10.95 -14.05 -15.54
C SER A 108 -10.79 -12.69 -16.22
N HIS A 109 -10.00 -11.77 -15.65
CA HIS A 109 -9.72 -10.44 -16.21
C HIS A 109 -10.97 -9.57 -16.45
N LEU A 110 -12.05 -9.81 -15.71
CA LEU A 110 -13.31 -9.06 -15.78
C LEU A 110 -13.30 -7.77 -14.94
N VAL A 111 -12.14 -7.42 -14.38
CA VAL A 111 -11.95 -6.23 -13.54
C VAL A 111 -10.99 -5.27 -14.20
N THR A 112 -11.48 -4.07 -14.50
CA THR A 112 -10.63 -2.98 -14.96
C THR A 112 -10.01 -2.27 -13.76
N LYS A 113 -8.68 -2.20 -13.75
CA LYS A 113 -7.90 -1.54 -12.70
C LYS A 113 -7.16 -0.36 -13.32
N VAL A 114 -7.33 0.83 -12.75
CA VAL A 114 -6.63 2.03 -13.19
C VAL A 114 -5.72 2.50 -12.08
N TYR A 115 -4.46 2.73 -12.42
CA TYR A 115 -3.45 3.25 -11.51
C TYR A 115 -2.91 4.56 -12.04
N TRP A 116 -2.58 5.47 -11.13
CA TRP A 116 -1.80 6.66 -11.44
C TRP A 116 -0.42 6.53 -10.81
N ALA A 117 0.60 6.91 -11.58
CA ALA A 117 1.99 6.89 -11.17
C ALA A 117 2.67 8.20 -11.54
N VAL A 118 3.49 8.74 -10.64
CA VAL A 118 4.46 9.77 -11.01
C VAL A 118 5.78 9.08 -11.31
N VAL A 119 6.33 9.35 -12.49
CA VAL A 119 7.53 8.70 -12.99
C VAL A 119 8.62 9.71 -13.33
N GLU A 120 9.85 9.24 -13.33
CA GLU A 120 11.01 10.00 -13.75
C GLU A 120 11.12 10.09 -15.28
N GLY A 121 11.47 11.28 -15.76
CA GLY A 121 11.63 11.61 -17.16
C GLY A 121 10.31 11.69 -17.93
N HIS A 122 10.44 11.88 -19.25
CA HIS A 122 9.32 12.05 -20.16
C HIS A 122 9.22 10.92 -21.18
N PRO A 123 8.11 10.16 -21.17
CA PRO A 123 7.80 9.30 -22.31
C PRO A 123 7.69 10.13 -23.58
N LYS A 124 8.33 9.66 -24.66
CA LYS A 124 8.35 10.34 -25.95
C LYS A 124 6.97 10.45 -26.60
N GLY A 125 6.11 9.45 -26.37
CA GLY A 125 4.72 9.43 -26.84
C GLY A 125 3.73 9.60 -25.69
N ASP A 126 2.47 9.81 -26.04
CA ASP A 126 1.40 10.00 -25.05
C ASP A 126 0.79 8.66 -24.58
N ALA A 127 1.10 7.55 -25.24
CA ALA A 127 0.68 6.21 -24.84
C ALA A 127 1.65 5.14 -25.34
N TRP A 128 1.73 4.03 -24.61
CA TRP A 128 2.46 2.84 -25.02
C TRP A 128 1.95 1.60 -24.26
N THR A 129 2.33 0.43 -24.75
CA THR A 129 2.02 -0.86 -24.11
C THR A 129 3.33 -1.56 -23.74
N CYS A 130 3.34 -2.29 -22.62
CA CYS A 130 4.45 -3.15 -22.22
C CYS A 130 3.97 -4.58 -22.01
N ASP A 131 4.56 -5.50 -22.78
CA ASP A 131 4.31 -6.95 -22.75
C ASP A 131 5.48 -7.75 -22.13
N GLU A 132 6.44 -7.06 -21.51
CA GLU A 132 7.63 -7.70 -20.94
C GLU A 132 7.21 -8.71 -19.85
N PRO A 133 7.53 -10.01 -20.00
CA PRO A 133 7.07 -11.02 -19.06
C PRO A 133 7.81 -10.91 -17.72
N ILE A 134 7.14 -11.32 -16.64
CA ILE A 134 7.61 -11.10 -15.27
C ILE A 134 7.90 -12.42 -14.57
N ARG A 135 9.13 -12.53 -14.02
CA ARG A 135 9.52 -13.58 -13.08
C ARG A 135 9.37 -13.11 -11.65
N LYS A 136 8.62 -13.83 -10.81
CA LYS A 136 8.46 -13.48 -9.40
C LYS A 136 9.80 -13.54 -8.65
N GLU A 137 10.53 -14.62 -8.88
CA GLU A 137 11.84 -14.95 -8.31
C GLU A 137 12.79 -15.46 -9.41
N PRO A 138 14.12 -15.43 -9.21
CA PRO A 138 15.10 -15.81 -10.24
C PRO A 138 14.84 -17.19 -10.86
N HIS A 139 14.41 -18.16 -10.06
CA HIS A 139 14.15 -19.54 -10.49
C HIS A 139 12.69 -19.81 -10.88
N SER A 140 11.81 -18.81 -10.77
CA SER A 140 10.40 -18.96 -11.13
C SER A 140 10.19 -18.86 -12.65
N PRO A 141 9.16 -19.53 -13.20
CA PRO A 141 8.81 -19.37 -14.61
C PRO A 141 8.43 -17.90 -14.90
N SER A 142 8.80 -17.44 -16.09
CA SER A 142 8.35 -16.13 -16.57
C SER A 142 6.88 -16.19 -16.90
N GLN A 143 6.12 -15.19 -16.46
CA GLN A 143 4.68 -15.13 -16.69
C GLN A 143 4.36 -13.95 -17.61
N ALA A 144 3.53 -14.18 -18.62
CA ALA A 144 3.03 -13.12 -19.48
C ALA A 144 2.39 -12.01 -18.63
N ALA A 145 2.77 -10.77 -18.95
CA ALA A 145 2.33 -9.57 -18.26
C ALA A 145 2.05 -8.49 -19.30
N HIS A 146 0.92 -7.80 -19.17
CA HIS A 146 0.51 -6.77 -20.12
C HIS A 146 -0.02 -5.55 -19.35
N THR A 147 0.51 -4.38 -19.67
CA THR A 147 0.10 -3.09 -19.12
C THR A 147 0.03 -2.03 -20.22
N ASP A 148 -1.12 -1.37 -20.33
CA ASP A 148 -1.27 -0.18 -21.14
C ASP A 148 -0.93 1.06 -20.30
N PHE A 149 -0.21 2.00 -20.89
CA PHE A 149 0.17 3.26 -20.26
C PHE A 149 -0.27 4.46 -21.10
N ARG A 150 -0.63 5.54 -20.41
CA ARG A 150 -0.97 6.82 -21.01
C ARG A 150 -0.41 7.97 -20.20
N VAL A 151 0.24 8.93 -20.85
CA VAL A 151 0.69 10.17 -20.22
C VAL A 151 -0.52 11.04 -19.95
N LEU A 152 -0.77 11.37 -18.69
CA LEU A 152 -1.82 12.29 -18.28
C LEU A 152 -1.32 13.74 -18.23
N ALA A 153 -0.08 13.93 -17.75
CA ALA A 153 0.57 15.23 -17.69
C ALA A 153 2.09 15.07 -17.70
N ARG A 154 2.79 16.05 -18.28
CA ARG A 154 4.23 16.27 -18.11
C ARG A 154 4.36 17.40 -17.09
N LEU A 155 4.82 17.08 -15.88
CA LEU A 155 4.75 17.96 -14.71
C LEU A 155 5.85 19.04 -14.75
N ASP A 156 7.07 18.62 -15.11
CA ASP A 156 8.24 19.46 -15.37
C ASP A 156 9.25 18.65 -16.21
N GLU A 157 10.41 19.20 -16.58
CA GLU A 157 11.44 18.49 -17.39
C GLU A 157 11.91 17.12 -16.85
N SER A 158 11.61 16.82 -15.59
CA SER A 158 12.06 15.63 -14.89
C SER A 158 10.95 14.65 -14.50
N LEU A 159 9.68 15.01 -14.62
CA LEU A 159 8.56 14.21 -14.09
C LEU A 159 7.34 14.17 -15.00
N ALA A 160 6.71 13.00 -15.09
CA ALA A 160 5.40 12.82 -15.73
C ALA A 160 4.40 12.09 -14.83
N LEU A 161 3.12 12.43 -14.96
CA LEU A 161 1.99 11.68 -14.41
C LEU A 161 1.47 10.72 -15.47
N ILE A 162 1.45 9.43 -15.13
CA ILE A 162 1.08 8.33 -16.01
C ILE A 162 -0.12 7.59 -15.46
N GLU A 163 -1.06 7.26 -16.34
CA GLU A 163 -2.08 6.25 -16.12
C GLU A 163 -1.55 4.89 -16.55
N ALA A 164 -1.75 3.87 -15.71
CA ALA A 164 -1.41 2.48 -15.99
C ALA A 164 -2.64 1.59 -15.84
N ILE A 165 -2.93 0.77 -16.85
CA ILE A 165 -4.04 -0.16 -16.91
C ILE A 165 -3.47 -1.58 -17.05
N PRO A 166 -3.12 -2.26 -15.94
CA PRO A 166 -2.59 -3.61 -16.00
C PRO A 166 -3.71 -4.62 -16.31
N LYS A 167 -3.61 -5.29 -17.46
CA LYS A 167 -4.57 -6.35 -17.83
C LYS A 167 -4.31 -7.61 -17.03
N THR A 168 -3.04 -7.92 -16.75
CA THR A 168 -2.62 -8.99 -15.83
C THR A 168 -2.43 -8.48 -14.38
N GLY A 169 -2.01 -9.36 -13.47
CA GLY A 169 -1.81 -9.04 -12.04
C GLY A 169 -0.54 -9.65 -11.47
N ARG A 170 0.60 -9.46 -12.15
CA ARG A 170 1.89 -10.03 -11.72
C ARG A 170 2.53 -9.21 -10.60
N HIS A 171 3.44 -9.85 -9.87
CA HIS A 171 4.13 -9.23 -8.74
C HIS A 171 4.89 -7.96 -9.17
N HIS A 172 4.58 -6.83 -8.55
CA HIS A 172 5.17 -5.51 -8.85
C HIS A 172 5.08 -5.12 -10.35
N GLN A 173 4.03 -5.55 -11.06
CA GLN A 173 3.96 -5.45 -12.52
C GLN A 173 4.18 -4.03 -13.06
N ILE A 174 3.38 -3.07 -12.62
CA ILE A 174 3.46 -1.67 -13.07
C ILE A 174 4.87 -1.11 -12.82
N ARG A 175 5.40 -1.32 -11.61
CA ARG A 175 6.72 -0.85 -11.18
C ARG A 175 7.83 -1.36 -12.09
N ARG A 176 7.79 -2.65 -12.44
CA ARG A 176 8.78 -3.29 -13.31
C ARG A 176 8.64 -2.89 -14.78
N HIS A 177 7.42 -2.79 -15.28
CA HIS A 177 7.15 -2.35 -16.66
C HIS A 177 7.60 -0.90 -16.87
N LEU A 178 7.32 -0.02 -15.91
CA LEU A 178 7.76 1.37 -15.93
C LEU A 178 9.29 1.49 -15.83
N LEU A 179 9.93 0.71 -14.94
CA LEU A 179 11.40 0.61 -14.88
C LEU A 179 11.99 0.14 -16.23
N HIS A 180 11.43 -0.92 -16.82
CA HIS A 180 11.87 -1.47 -18.10
C HIS A 180 11.75 -0.43 -19.23
N ALA A 181 10.70 0.37 -19.23
CA ALA A 181 10.51 1.47 -20.17
C ALA A 181 11.43 2.68 -19.92
N GLY A 182 12.28 2.65 -18.89
CA GLY A 182 13.19 3.75 -18.53
C GLY A 182 12.54 4.87 -17.71
N HIS A 183 11.34 4.65 -17.18
CA HIS A 183 10.54 5.63 -16.44
C HIS A 183 10.20 5.10 -15.04
N PRO A 184 11.18 4.90 -14.15
CA PRO A 184 10.91 4.39 -12.81
C PRO A 184 9.94 5.29 -12.04
N ILE A 185 9.15 4.68 -11.15
CA ILE A 185 8.22 5.42 -10.29
C ILE A 185 9.02 6.17 -9.22
N VAL A 186 8.65 7.42 -8.99
CA VAL A 186 9.23 8.24 -7.92
C VAL A 186 8.99 7.59 -6.55
N GLY A 187 10.06 7.49 -5.76
CA GLY A 187 10.02 6.87 -4.43
C GLY A 187 10.02 5.34 -4.42
N ASP A 188 10.24 4.68 -5.57
CA ASP A 188 10.39 3.23 -5.62
C ASP A 188 11.79 2.77 -5.19
N TYR A 189 12.04 2.71 -3.89
CA TYR A 189 13.34 2.31 -3.32
C TYR A 189 13.86 0.95 -3.82
N ARG A 190 12.96 0.01 -4.15
CA ARG A 190 13.33 -1.37 -4.51
C ARG A 190 13.88 -1.44 -5.94
N TYR A 191 13.35 -0.62 -6.83
CA TYR A 191 13.67 -0.68 -8.26
C TYR A 191 14.48 0.52 -8.76
N ALA A 192 14.28 1.70 -8.17
CA ALA A 192 14.99 2.92 -8.51
C ALA A 192 16.21 3.19 -7.60
N GLY A 193 16.30 2.48 -6.47
CA GLY A 193 17.38 2.64 -5.47
C GLY A 193 17.03 3.64 -4.37
N ILE A 194 17.67 3.46 -3.20
CA ILE A 194 17.38 4.26 -2.00
C ILE A 194 17.84 5.71 -2.16
N GLU A 195 19.07 5.93 -2.62
CA GLU A 195 19.66 7.26 -2.81
C GLU A 195 18.81 8.14 -3.73
N ARG A 196 18.34 7.56 -4.83
CA ARG A 196 17.47 8.26 -5.80
C ARG A 196 16.10 8.57 -5.20
N SER A 197 15.54 7.64 -4.44
CA SER A 197 14.24 7.84 -3.78
C SER A 197 14.33 8.92 -2.70
N ASP A 198 15.42 8.96 -1.94
CA ASP A 198 15.68 9.97 -0.91
C ASP A 198 15.84 11.37 -1.53
N ALA A 199 16.60 11.49 -2.63
CA ALA A 199 16.76 12.75 -3.35
C ALA A 199 15.42 13.31 -3.86
N TRP A 200 14.56 12.45 -4.41
CA TRP A 200 13.20 12.85 -4.80
C TRP A 200 12.33 13.21 -3.59
N GLY A 201 12.46 12.46 -2.49
CA GLY A 201 11.75 12.69 -1.25
C GLY A 201 12.05 14.05 -0.64
N GLU A 202 13.32 14.46 -0.66
CA GLU A 202 13.77 15.79 -0.23
C GLU A 202 13.24 16.88 -1.17
N ARG A 203 13.42 16.71 -2.50
CA ARG A 203 12.99 17.70 -3.49
C ARG A 203 11.47 17.95 -3.47
N LEU A 204 10.67 16.92 -3.25
CA LEU A 204 9.21 17.00 -3.30
C LEU A 204 8.56 17.16 -1.92
N GLY A 205 9.35 17.15 -0.84
CA GLY A 205 8.83 17.18 0.54
C GLY A 205 7.95 15.97 0.88
N SER A 206 8.14 14.84 0.21
CA SER A 206 7.27 13.67 0.30
C SER A 206 7.83 12.52 1.14
N GLY A 207 9.07 12.68 1.62
CA GLY A 207 9.83 11.58 2.23
C GLY A 207 9.98 10.39 1.28
N THR A 208 10.02 9.18 1.83
CA THR A 208 10.28 7.93 1.08
C THR A 208 9.04 7.30 0.42
N ARG A 209 7.97 8.08 0.22
CA ARG A 209 6.69 7.58 -0.31
C ARG A 209 6.79 7.28 -1.80
N MET A 210 6.40 6.06 -2.20
CA MET A 210 6.24 5.71 -3.61
C MET A 210 4.97 6.33 -4.21
N PHE A 211 5.12 6.99 -5.36
CA PHE A 211 4.02 7.68 -6.04
C PHE A 211 3.28 6.74 -6.99
N LEU A 212 2.67 5.69 -6.42
CA LEU A 212 1.76 4.78 -7.11
C LEU A 212 0.43 4.70 -6.35
N HIS A 213 -0.66 4.94 -7.07
CA HIS A 213 -2.01 4.99 -6.51
C HIS A 213 -2.97 4.16 -7.36
N ALA A 214 -3.63 3.18 -6.75
CA ALA A 214 -4.76 2.46 -7.33
C ALA A 214 -5.98 3.41 -7.37
N ARG A 215 -6.12 4.12 -8.49
CA ARG A 215 -7.08 5.22 -8.66
C ARG A 215 -8.52 4.74 -8.69
N SER A 216 -8.78 3.66 -9.40
CA SER A 216 -10.13 3.09 -9.52
C SER A 216 -10.11 1.60 -9.87
N LEU A 217 -11.22 0.96 -9.50
CA LEU A 217 -11.59 -0.40 -9.87
C LEU A 217 -12.99 -0.35 -10.45
N ARG A 218 -13.22 -1.13 -11.50
CA ARG A 218 -14.51 -1.21 -12.18
C ARG A 218 -14.79 -2.65 -12.56
N PHE A 219 -15.94 -3.14 -12.12
CA PHE A 219 -16.40 -4.50 -12.34
C PHE A 219 -17.89 -4.59 -12.00
N ALA A 220 -18.62 -5.48 -12.70
CA ALA A 220 -20.00 -5.76 -12.36
C ALA A 220 -20.15 -6.35 -10.96
N HIS A 221 -21.08 -5.81 -10.18
CA HIS A 221 -21.38 -6.22 -8.81
C HIS A 221 -21.67 -7.73 -8.74
N PRO A 222 -21.12 -8.48 -7.75
CA PRO A 222 -21.19 -9.93 -7.71
C PRO A 222 -22.61 -10.50 -7.55
N ILE A 223 -23.56 -9.71 -7.02
CA ILE A 223 -24.96 -10.10 -6.78
C ILE A 223 -25.93 -9.64 -7.87
N HIS A 224 -25.99 -8.34 -8.16
CA HIS A 224 -26.98 -7.78 -9.09
C HIS A 224 -26.43 -7.47 -10.50
N GLY A 225 -25.11 -7.56 -10.71
CA GLY A 225 -24.49 -7.44 -12.04
C GLY A 225 -24.39 -6.03 -12.61
N GLU A 226 -24.78 -4.98 -11.87
CA GLU A 226 -24.59 -3.58 -12.27
C GLU A 226 -23.12 -3.17 -12.10
N GLU A 227 -22.60 -2.31 -12.99
CA GLU A 227 -21.22 -1.82 -12.96
C GLU A 227 -21.02 -0.58 -12.08
#